data_AF-A0A242VIM5-F1
#
_entry.id   AF-A0A242VIM5-F1
#
_cell.length_a   1.000
_cell.length_b   1.000
_cell.length_c   1.000
_cell.angle_alpha   90.00
_cell.angle_beta   90.00
_cell.angle_gamma   90.00
#
_symmetry.space_group_name_H-M   'P 1'
#
loop_
_entity.id
_entity.type
_entity.pdbx_description
1 polymer ?
#
loop_
_entity_poly.entity_id
_entity_poly.type
_entity_poly.pdbx_seq_one_letter_code
_entity_poly.pdbx_strand_id
1 'polypeptide(L)' 'MGEIMATWLAIVLIVLALIIGLVGGFFLARKYMMDYLKKNPPINEEMLRMMMMQMGQKPSQKKINQMMTMMNKNMDKKF' A
#
# COMPACT_ATOMS: atom_id res chain seq x y z
N MET A 1 26.35 -6.30 -41.06
CA MET A 1 24.94 -6.52 -40.67
C MET A 1 24.77 -7.30 -39.36
N GLY A 2 25.78 -8.04 -38.86
CA GLY A 2 25.67 -8.80 -37.59
C GLY A 2 25.66 -7.94 -36.31
N GLU A 3 26.48 -6.89 -36.25
CA GLU A 3 26.62 -6.00 -35.09
C GLU A 3 25.31 -5.26 -34.74
N ILE A 4 24.60 -4.76 -35.76
CA ILE A 4 23.36 -3.98 -35.63
C ILE A 4 22.20 -4.86 -35.11
N MET A 5 22.15 -6.11 -35.59
CA MET A 5 21.15 -7.08 -35.13
C MET A 5 21.38 -7.47 -33.67
N ALA A 6 22.64 -7.60 -33.24
CA ALA A 6 22.99 -7.92 -31.85
C ALA A 6 22.67 -6.75 -30.90
N THR A 7 22.92 -5.50 -31.31
CA THR A 7 22.58 -4.31 -30.53
C THR A 7 21.06 -4.13 -30.39
N TRP A 8 20.29 -4.36 -31.45
CA TRP A 8 18.83 -4.30 -31.40
C TRP A 8 18.24 -5.36 -30.45
N LEU A 9 18.72 -6.61 -30.54
CA LEU A 9 18.33 -7.70 -29.64
C LEU A 9 18.64 -7.38 -28.17
N ALA A 10 19.82 -6.81 -27.90
CA ALA A 10 20.20 -6.40 -26.55
C ALA A 10 19.26 -5.31 -26.00
N ILE A 11 18.93 -4.29 -26.79
CA ILE A 11 18.02 -3.22 -26.37
C ILE A 11 16.64 -3.77 -26.03
N VAL A 12 16.08 -4.65 -26.88
CA VAL A 12 14.77 -5.26 -26.63
C VAL A 12 14.76 -6.10 -25.35
N LEU A 13 15.81 -6.90 -25.12
CA LEU A 13 15.92 -7.71 -23.90
C LEU A 13 16.06 -6.84 -22.64
N ILE A 14 16.83 -5.76 -22.70
CA ILE A 14 16.96 -4.82 -21.57
C ILE A 14 15.62 -4.16 -21.26
N VAL A 15 14.87 -3.72 -22.28
CA VAL A 15 13.54 -3.11 -22.10
C VAL A 15 12.57 -4.13 -21.50
N LEU A 16 12.57 -5.38 -22.00
CA LEU A 16 11.72 -6.44 -21.46
C LEU A 16 12.07 -6.76 -20.00
N ALA A 17 13.36 -6.82 -19.67
CA ALA A 17 13.84 -7.03 -18.31
C ALA A 17 13.44 -5.88 -17.37
N LEU A 18 13.48 -4.63 -17.84
CA LEU A 18 13.01 -3.47 -17.08
C LEU A 18 11.50 -3.53 -16.83
N ILE A 19 10.70 -3.90 -17.83
CA ILE A 19 9.25 -4.04 -17.67
C ILE A 19 8.93 -5.15 -16.66
N ILE A 20 9.58 -6.31 -16.79
CA ILE A 20 9.39 -7.45 -15.87
C ILE A 20 9.86 -7.07 -14.45
N GLY A 21 10.98 -6.37 -14.32
CA GLY A 21 11.50 -5.89 -13.04
C GLY A 21 10.58 -4.87 -12.37
N LEU A 22 10.00 -3.94 -13.13
CA LEU A 22 9.05 -2.96 -12.61
C LEU A 22 7.73 -3.60 -12.20
N VAL A 23 7.16 -4.47 -13.04
CA VAL A 23 5.90 -5.16 -12.73
C VAL A 23 6.10 -6.11 -11.56
N GLY A 24 7.15 -6.94 -11.58
CA GLY A 24 7.47 -7.86 -10.50
C GLY A 24 7.78 -7.15 -9.18
N GLY A 25 8.60 -6.09 -9.24
CA GLY A 25 8.94 -5.27 -8.08
C GLY A 25 7.73 -4.55 -7.49
N PHE A 26 6.87 -3.97 -8.33
CA PHE A 26 5.66 -3.28 -7.88
C PHE A 26 4.67 -4.22 -7.19
N PHE A 27 4.41 -5.40 -7.77
CA PHE A 27 3.50 -6.38 -7.17
C PHE A 27 4.05 -6.94 -5.85
N LEU A 28 5.36 -7.22 -5.78
CA LEU A 28 5.99 -7.73 -4.57
C LEU A 28 6.00 -6.68 -3.46
N ALA A 29 6.37 -5.43 -3.77
CA ALA A 29 6.34 -4.31 -2.84
C ALA A 29 4.92 -4.05 -2.33
N ARG A 30 3.90 -4.09 -3.22
CA ARG A 30 2.49 -3.95 -2.84
C ARG A 30 2.06 -5.02 -1.85
N LYS A 31 2.39 -6.29 -2.12
CA LYS A 31 2.07 -7.40 -1.22
C LYS A 31 2.77 -7.25 0.14
N TYR A 32 4.06 -6.93 0.13
CA TYR A 32 4.83 -6.73 1.35
C TYR A 32 4.27 -5.58 2.20
N MET A 33 3.90 -4.47 1.57
CA MET A 33 3.29 -3.32 2.27
C MET A 33 1.94 -3.70 2.89
N MET A 34 1.12 -4.49 2.20
CA MET A 34 -0.14 -5.00 2.76
C MET A 34 0.09 -5.88 3.98
N ASP A 35 1.03 -6.83 3.90
CA ASP A 35 1.35 -7.72 5.01
C ASP A 35 1.91 -6.95 6.22
N TYR A 36 2.67 -5.88 5.97
CA TYR A 36 3.14 -4.97 7.02
C TYR A 36 1.99 -4.21 7.71
N LEU A 37 1.08 -3.62 6.92
CA LEU A 37 -0.08 -2.88 7.45
C LEU A 37 -1.09 -3.78 8.19
N LYS A 38 -1.18 -5.06 7.82
CA LYS A 38 -1.99 -6.05 8.54
C LYS A 38 -1.39 -6.42 9.90
N LYS A 39 -0.05 -6.50 9.98
CA LYS A 39 0.66 -6.82 11.23
C LYS A 39 0.67 -5.64 12.21
N ASN A 40 0.76 -4.41 11.71
CA ASN A 40 0.64 -3.17 12.50
C ASN A 40 -0.50 -2.32 11.92
N PRO A 41 -1.76 -2.51 12.38
CA PRO A 41 -2.89 -1.78 11.85
C PRO A 41 -2.65 -0.27 11.97
N PRO A 42 -2.83 0.50 10.88
CA PRO A 42 -2.49 1.92 10.84
C PRO A 42 -3.39 2.80 11.71
N ILE A 43 -4.45 2.26 12.31
CA ILE A 43 -5.44 2.99 13.09
C ILE A 43 -5.67 2.24 14.41
N ASN A 44 -5.37 2.92 15.52
CA ASN A 44 -5.67 2.47 16.89
C ASN A 44 -6.58 3.50 17.59
N GLU A 45 -7.10 3.15 18.77
CA GLU A 45 -8.03 4.01 19.52
C GLU A 45 -7.45 5.39 19.86
N GLU A 46 -6.15 5.43 20.14
CA GLU A 46 -5.43 6.64 20.50
C GLU A 46 -5.28 7.59 19.29
N MET A 47 -4.98 7.06 18.11
CA MET A 47 -4.98 7.83 16.87
C MET A 47 -6.36 8.37 16.53
N LEU A 48 -7.43 7.59 16.70
CA LEU A 48 -8.79 8.09 16.49
C LEU A 48 -9.17 9.16 17.51
N ARG A 49 -8.72 9.01 18.75
CA ARG A 49 -8.90 10.01 19.79
C ARG A 49 -8.18 11.30 19.42
N MET A 50 -6.92 11.23 19.01
CA MET A 50 -6.14 12.38 18.54
C MET A 50 -6.79 13.04 17.32
N MET A 51 -7.23 12.26 16.34
CA MET A 51 -7.94 12.76 15.15
C MET A 51 -9.24 13.49 15.53
N MET A 52 -10.04 12.94 16.44
CA MET A 52 -11.24 13.63 16.94
C MET A 52 -10.90 14.92 17.70
N MET A 53 -9.87 14.89 18.54
CA MET A 53 -9.43 16.08 19.27
C MET A 53 -8.93 17.17 18.31
N GLN A 54 -8.18 16.81 17.26
CA GLN A 54 -7.74 17.74 16.21
C GLN A 54 -8.91 18.33 15.43
N MET A 55 -10.00 17.58 15.25
CA MET A 55 -11.23 18.06 14.61
C MET A 55 -12.17 18.82 15.56
N GLY A 56 -11.77 19.08 16.82
CA GLY A 56 -12.60 19.75 17.82
C GLY A 56 -13.80 18.91 18.30
N GLN A 57 -13.84 17.62 17.97
CA GLN A 57 -14.86 16.70 18.46
C GLN A 57 -14.46 16.12 19.81
N LYS A 58 -15.40 16.09 20.75
CA LYS A 58 -15.20 15.44 22.05
C LYS A 58 -15.01 13.93 21.84
N PRO A 59 -13.86 13.35 22.22
CA PRO A 59 -13.65 11.92 22.10
C PRO A 59 -14.49 11.19 23.15
N SER A 60 -15.55 10.52 22.71
CA SER A 60 -16.33 9.60 23.54
C SER A 60 -15.91 8.16 23.23
N GLN A 61 -15.61 7.35 24.26
CA GLN A 61 -15.16 5.95 24.08
C GLN A 61 -16.12 5.13 23.21
N LYS A 62 -17.43 5.34 23.33
CA LYS A 62 -18.43 4.65 22.50
C LYS A 62 -18.29 5.04 21.02
N LYS A 63 -18.04 6.32 20.76
CA LYS A 63 -17.86 6.86 19.41
C LYS A 63 -16.53 6.40 18.79
N ILE A 64 -15.46 6.33 19.59
CA ILE A 64 -14.16 5.75 19.18
C ILE A 64 -14.37 4.31 18.74
N ASN A 65 -15.03 3.48 19.56
CA ASN A 65 -15.21 2.06 19.25
C ASN A 65 -16.09 1.85 18.01
N GLN A 66 -17.14 2.67 17.84
CA GLN A 66 -17.95 2.67 16.62
C GLN A 66 -17.12 3.05 15.38
N MET A 67 -16.29 4.08 15.48
CA MET A 67 -15.42 4.49 14.37
C MET A 67 -14.32 3.47 14.09
N MET A 68 -13.67 2.88 15.09
CA MET A 68 -12.70 1.78 14.93
C MET A 68 -13.32 0.64 14.11
N THR A 69 -14.52 0.22 14.49
CA THR A 69 -15.25 -0.87 13.82
C THR A 69 -15.57 -0.52 12.36
N MET A 70 -16.01 0.71 12.08
CA MET A 70 -16.29 1.18 10.73
C MET A 70 -15.00 1.30 9.90
N MET A 71 -13.91 1.80 10.48
CA MET A 71 -12.62 1.92 9.81
C MET A 71 -12.03 0.57 9.47
N ASN A 72 -12.01 -0.38 10.42
CA ASN A 72 -11.52 -1.75 10.17
C ASN A 72 -12.30 -2.42 9.04
N LYS A 73 -13.64 -2.30 9.06
CA LYS A 73 -14.51 -2.85 8.01
C LYS A 73 -14.29 -2.20 6.64
N ASN A 74 -13.90 -0.92 6.60
CA ASN A 74 -13.61 -0.20 5.36
C ASN A 74 -12.19 -0.46 4.85
N MET A 75 -11.22 -0.65 5.74
CA MET A 75 -9.86 -1.07 5.41
C MET A 75 -9.87 -2.46 4.79
N ASP A 76 -10.59 -3.42 5.38
CA ASP A 76 -10.71 -4.78 4.84
C ASP A 76 -11.42 -4.83 3.48
N LYS A 77 -12.27 -3.85 3.16
CA LYS A 77 -13.02 -3.79 1.90
C LYS A 77 -12.29 -3.08 0.74
N LYS A 78 -11.26 -2.28 1.04
CA LYS A 78 -10.51 -1.52 0.01
C LYS A 78 -9.27 -2.25 -0.51
N PHE A 79 -9.02 -3.47 -0.06
CA PHE A 79 -7.90 -4.30 -0.50
C PHE A 79 -8.38 -5.60 -1.13
#